data_AF-A0A0J0UPW3-F1
#
_entry.id   AF-A0A0J0UPW3-F1
#
_cell.length_a   1.000
_cell.length_b   1.000
_cell.length_c   1.000
_cell.angle_alpha   90.00
_cell.angle_beta   90.00
_cell.angle_gamma   90.00
#
_symmetry.space_group_name_H-M   'P 1'
#
loop_
_entity.id
_entity.type
_entity.pdbx_description
1 polymer ?
#
loop_
_entity_poly.entity_id
_entity_poly.type
_entity_poly.pdbx_seq_one_letter_code
_entity_poly.pdbx_strand_id
1 'polypeptide(L)'
;MNELPEQLRQASPVGEQDNMAQQYDMQIFISAGMPEGVLKHLFSQATEFPRGRVRFVLRGFTPQKIGPLIAKLRALMPDPNADDLVIEVDPGAFRAYAVDAVPVYLVKEKSPKGDKWFEVRGTQSLKVAQQNVKRRSSLMMGELYAISEPDILSVIEDRAKNNDWEPVIARAKERAMRNLKPGFDLPTATETTVRFFTPTFTVPHDIESPGKEGQGKVLLAREGQVVKLLEHTKLPAPIIVFDPSDVRQTKLVKSWLKKKEYSRADLFVVGFNLQSMDAKTPVTLELANTFKRPVYPWMAKLNERMGVESVPSIVEQEGDRLKIQSISPQAYE
;
A
#
# COMPACT_ATOMS: atom_id res chain seq x y z
N MET A 1 -21.14 23.74 38.11
CA MET A 1 -20.20 22.60 38.08
C MET A 1 -21.06 21.35 38.24
N ASN A 2 -21.45 20.71 37.14
CA ASN A 2 -22.14 19.42 37.19
C ASN A 2 -21.11 18.37 36.81
N GLU A 3 -20.69 17.59 37.80
CA GLU A 3 -19.88 16.41 37.59
C GLU A 3 -20.66 15.44 36.70
N LEU A 4 -20.02 15.00 35.60
CA LEU A 4 -20.53 13.91 34.79
C LEU A 4 -20.64 12.68 35.70
N PRO A 5 -21.76 11.93 35.69
CA PRO A 5 -21.84 10.68 36.43
C PRO A 5 -20.67 9.78 36.01
N GLU A 6 -20.09 9.05 36.96
CA GLU A 6 -18.86 8.21 36.92
C GLU A 6 -18.67 7.26 35.71
N GLN A 7 -19.61 7.22 34.77
CA GLN A 7 -19.82 6.16 33.78
C GLN A 7 -19.87 6.65 32.31
N LEU A 8 -19.50 7.91 32.05
CA LEU A 8 -19.20 8.43 30.71
C LEU A 8 -17.84 9.12 30.76
N ARG A 9 -16.80 8.42 30.31
CA ARG A 9 -15.46 9.02 30.19
C ARG A 9 -15.37 9.74 28.86
N GLN A 10 -15.04 11.03 28.91
CA GLN A 10 -14.61 11.75 27.73
C GLN A 10 -13.24 11.21 27.32
N ALA A 11 -13.13 10.67 26.12
CA ALA A 11 -11.90 10.04 25.65
C ALA A 11 -11.61 10.46 24.20
N SER A 12 -10.54 11.23 23.97
CA SER A 12 -10.10 11.61 22.62
C SER A 12 -9.23 10.51 22.01
N PRO A 13 -9.21 10.36 20.67
CA PRO A 13 -8.15 9.61 19.98
C PRO A 13 -6.77 10.14 20.36
N VAL A 14 -5.86 9.23 20.70
CA VAL A 14 -4.44 9.52 20.90
C VAL A 14 -3.66 8.44 20.16
N GLY A 15 -3.01 8.81 19.04
CA GLY A 15 -2.10 7.95 18.29
C GLY A 15 -1.64 8.59 16.96
N GLU A 16 -0.56 8.07 16.36
CA GLU A 16 0.04 8.58 15.09
C GLU A 16 -0.92 8.62 13.88
N GLN A 17 -2.17 8.13 14.03
CA GLN A 17 -3.27 8.21 13.07
C GLN A 17 -4.41 9.17 13.50
N ASP A 18 -4.12 10.22 14.26
CA ASP A 18 -5.10 11.19 14.75
C ASP A 18 -6.00 11.80 13.66
N ASN A 19 -5.53 11.92 12.42
CA ASN A 19 -6.34 12.41 11.30
C ASN A 19 -7.37 11.38 10.77
N MET A 20 -7.10 10.06 10.89
CA MET A 20 -8.01 9.02 10.41
C MET A 20 -9.07 8.67 11.45
N ALA A 21 -8.75 8.68 12.75
CA ALA A 21 -9.72 8.40 13.81
C ALA A 21 -10.89 9.41 13.82
N GLN A 22 -10.65 10.67 13.42
CA GLN A 22 -11.69 11.70 13.33
C GLN A 22 -12.65 11.52 12.15
N GLN A 23 -12.33 10.69 11.15
CA GLN A 23 -13.22 10.45 10.00
C GLN A 23 -14.40 9.54 10.34
N TYR A 24 -14.28 8.76 11.42
CA TYR A 24 -15.29 7.82 11.88
C TYR A 24 -16.30 8.50 12.81
N ASP A 25 -17.54 8.00 12.79
CA ASP A 25 -18.58 8.33 13.76
C ASP A 25 -18.58 7.36 14.95
N MET A 26 -18.04 6.16 14.75
CA MET A 26 -17.98 5.14 15.78
C MET A 26 -16.77 4.24 15.61
N GLN A 27 -16.13 3.94 16.73
CA GLN A 27 -15.05 2.96 16.83
C GLN A 27 -15.45 1.89 17.85
N ILE A 28 -15.34 0.63 17.47
CA ILE A 28 -15.78 -0.49 18.29
C ILE A 28 -14.60 -1.43 18.49
N PHE A 29 -14.13 -1.52 19.74
CA PHE A 29 -13.12 -2.47 20.15
C PHE A 29 -13.78 -3.84 20.28
N ILE A 30 -13.27 -4.81 19.54
CA ILE A 30 -13.77 -6.19 19.53
C ILE A 30 -12.62 -7.16 19.74
N SER A 31 -12.95 -8.42 19.98
CA SER A 31 -11.98 -9.53 19.98
C SER A 31 -12.50 -10.67 19.12
N ALA A 32 -11.59 -11.40 18.49
CA ALA A 32 -11.91 -12.63 17.75
C ALA A 32 -12.46 -13.75 18.66
N GLY A 33 -12.34 -13.59 19.98
CA GLY A 33 -12.85 -14.49 21.01
C GLY A 33 -14.27 -14.18 21.49
N MET A 34 -14.86 -13.08 21.03
CA MET A 34 -16.27 -12.78 21.30
C MET A 34 -17.18 -13.86 20.66
N PRO A 35 -18.36 -14.13 21.24
CA PRO A 35 -19.31 -15.07 20.64
C PRO A 35 -19.66 -14.69 19.20
N GLU A 36 -19.69 -15.67 18.30
CA GLU A 36 -19.92 -15.41 16.86
C GLU A 36 -21.26 -14.71 16.60
N GLY A 37 -22.30 -15.02 17.37
CA GLY A 37 -23.60 -14.36 17.26
C GLY A 37 -23.53 -12.86 17.55
N VAL A 38 -22.70 -12.45 18.53
CA VAL A 38 -22.48 -11.04 18.87
C VAL A 38 -21.74 -10.34 17.74
N LEU A 39 -20.67 -10.95 17.22
CA LEU A 39 -19.90 -10.38 16.10
C LEU A 39 -20.73 -10.25 14.82
N LYS A 40 -21.50 -11.29 14.47
CA LYS A 40 -22.45 -11.26 13.33
C LYS A 40 -23.45 -10.13 13.47
N HIS A 41 -24.00 -9.94 14.67
CA HIS A 41 -24.96 -8.87 14.93
C HIS A 41 -24.32 -7.48 14.78
N LEU A 42 -23.12 -7.27 15.32
CA LEU A 42 -22.40 -6.01 15.18
C LEU A 42 -22.05 -5.69 13.72
N PHE A 43 -21.55 -6.67 12.97
CA PHE A 43 -21.21 -6.50 11.55
C PHE A 43 -22.46 -6.22 10.71
N SER A 44 -23.56 -6.92 10.96
CA SER A 44 -24.84 -6.64 10.30
C SER A 44 -25.41 -5.26 10.62
N GLN A 45 -25.20 -4.74 11.83
CA GLN A 45 -25.65 -3.40 12.16
C GLN A 45 -24.77 -2.31 11.55
N ALA A 46 -23.47 -2.56 11.43
CA ALA A 46 -22.55 -1.61 10.84
C ALA A 46 -22.86 -1.31 9.37
N THR A 47 -23.42 -2.26 8.62
CA THR A 47 -23.86 -2.03 7.23
C THR A 47 -25.07 -1.10 7.11
N GLU A 48 -25.79 -0.82 8.20
CA GLU A 48 -26.87 0.18 8.22
C GLU A 48 -26.33 1.62 8.31
N PHE A 49 -25.04 1.80 8.62
CA PHE A 49 -24.38 3.10 8.68
C PHE A 49 -23.75 3.44 7.32
N PRO A 50 -23.55 4.74 7.01
CA PRO A 50 -22.84 5.11 5.79
C PRO A 50 -21.45 4.49 5.74
N ARG A 51 -21.01 4.07 4.55
CA ARG A 51 -19.73 3.41 4.33
C ARG A 51 -18.57 4.23 4.92
N GLY A 52 -17.64 3.54 5.58
CA GLY A 52 -16.45 4.15 6.18
C GLY A 52 -16.70 4.99 7.45
N ARG A 53 -17.92 4.95 8.04
CA ARG A 53 -18.24 5.70 9.27
C ARG A 53 -18.09 4.89 10.55
N VAL A 54 -18.12 3.56 10.46
CA VAL A 54 -17.94 2.65 11.60
C VAL A 54 -16.67 1.85 11.37
N ARG A 55 -15.79 1.83 12.37
CA ARG A 55 -14.60 0.97 12.38
C ARG A 55 -14.62 -0.03 13.52
N PHE A 56 -14.14 -1.24 13.24
CA PHE A 56 -13.87 -2.28 14.24
C PHE A 56 -12.38 -2.38 14.48
N VAL A 57 -11.98 -2.49 15.74
CA VAL A 57 -10.58 -2.46 16.14
C VAL A 57 -10.25 -3.70 16.95
N LEU A 58 -9.21 -4.41 16.52
CA LEU A 58 -8.65 -5.59 17.17
C LEU A 58 -7.32 -5.23 17.83
N ARG A 59 -7.00 -5.91 18.93
CA ARG A 59 -5.76 -5.63 19.66
C ARG A 59 -4.54 -6.18 18.92
N GLY A 60 -4.72 -7.25 18.15
CA GLY A 60 -3.61 -7.93 17.50
C GLY A 60 -4.03 -9.19 16.79
N PHE A 61 -3.05 -10.04 16.53
CA PHE A 61 -3.24 -11.35 15.92
C PHE A 61 -2.13 -12.29 16.37
N THR A 62 -2.39 -13.59 16.32
CA THR A 62 -1.34 -14.57 16.55
C THR A 62 -0.36 -14.54 15.36
N PRO A 63 0.96 -14.45 15.58
CA PRO A 63 1.92 -14.42 14.49
C PRO A 63 1.74 -15.57 13.51
N GLN A 64 1.92 -15.28 12.22
CA GLN A 64 1.69 -16.21 11.10
C GLN A 64 0.23 -16.67 10.93
N LYS A 65 -0.71 -16.26 11.78
CA LYS A 65 -2.13 -16.62 11.71
C LYS A 65 -3.06 -15.46 11.34
N ILE A 66 -2.53 -14.44 10.66
CA ILE A 66 -3.34 -13.30 10.19
C ILE A 66 -4.37 -13.71 9.13
N GLY A 67 -3.99 -14.59 8.19
CA GLY A 67 -4.90 -15.10 7.15
C GLY A 67 -6.12 -15.83 7.73
N PRO A 68 -5.93 -16.83 8.61
CA PRO A 68 -7.04 -17.49 9.31
C PRO A 68 -7.93 -16.53 10.12
N LEU A 69 -7.34 -15.52 10.78
CA LEU A 69 -8.11 -14.49 11.50
C LEU A 69 -9.02 -13.71 10.54
N ILE A 70 -8.48 -13.23 9.42
CA ILE A 70 -9.25 -12.49 8.41
C ILE A 70 -10.36 -13.37 7.84
N ALA A 71 -10.05 -14.62 7.48
CA ALA A 71 -11.04 -15.57 6.96
C ALA A 71 -12.19 -15.81 7.97
N LYS A 72 -11.86 -16.00 9.26
CA LYS A 72 -12.85 -16.14 10.33
C LYS A 72 -13.76 -14.92 10.41
N LEU A 73 -13.19 -13.70 10.44
CA LEU A 73 -13.98 -12.48 10.57
C LEU A 73 -14.86 -12.21 9.35
N ARG A 74 -14.35 -12.44 8.14
CA ARG A 74 -15.13 -12.31 6.89
C ARG A 74 -16.31 -13.27 6.86
N ALA A 75 -16.17 -14.50 7.36
CA ALA A 75 -17.26 -15.46 7.44
C ALA A 75 -18.40 -15.04 8.39
N LEU A 76 -18.16 -14.04 9.26
CA LEU A 76 -19.18 -13.47 10.17
C LEU A 76 -19.85 -12.23 9.58
N MET A 77 -19.37 -11.69 8.45
CA MET A 77 -19.96 -10.53 7.79
C MET A 77 -21.24 -10.94 7.03
N PRO A 78 -22.19 -10.01 6.82
CA PRO A 78 -23.38 -10.27 6.00
C PRO A 78 -23.03 -10.70 4.56
N ASP A 79 -22.00 -10.09 3.98
CA ASP A 79 -21.40 -10.48 2.71
C ASP A 79 -19.87 -10.62 2.91
N PRO A 80 -19.31 -11.84 2.87
CA PRO A 80 -17.88 -12.07 3.05
C PRO A 80 -16.98 -11.45 1.99
N ASN A 81 -17.54 -11.04 0.84
CA ASN A 81 -16.80 -10.46 -0.29
C ASN A 81 -16.94 -8.94 -0.39
N ALA A 82 -17.80 -8.33 0.41
CA ALA A 82 -17.99 -6.88 0.42
C ALA A 82 -16.90 -6.18 1.24
N ASP A 83 -16.37 -5.08 0.71
CA ASP A 83 -15.41 -4.21 1.41
C ASP A 83 -16.11 -3.09 2.22
N ASP A 84 -17.31 -3.36 2.71
CA ASP A 84 -18.19 -2.36 3.31
C ASP A 84 -17.86 -2.07 4.79
N LEU A 85 -17.08 -2.94 5.44
CA LEU A 85 -16.69 -2.83 6.84
C LEU A 85 -15.19 -2.61 7.00
N VAL A 86 -14.83 -1.63 7.83
CA VAL A 86 -13.44 -1.35 8.18
C VAL A 86 -13.08 -2.12 9.44
N ILE A 87 -12.17 -3.09 9.31
CA ILE A 87 -11.55 -3.80 10.44
C ILE A 87 -10.06 -3.47 10.44
N GLU A 88 -9.58 -2.89 11.55
CA GLU A 88 -8.20 -2.47 11.75
C GLU A 88 -7.59 -3.19 12.95
N VAL A 89 -6.26 -3.39 12.91
CA VAL A 89 -5.48 -3.87 14.05
C VAL A 89 -4.73 -2.68 14.63
N ASP A 90 -5.15 -2.21 15.80
CA ASP A 90 -4.58 -1.04 16.48
C ASP A 90 -4.38 -1.32 17.98
N PRO A 91 -3.29 -2.02 18.36
CA PRO A 91 -2.90 -2.22 19.75
C PRO A 91 -2.66 -0.90 20.51
N GLY A 92 -2.24 0.17 19.81
CA GLY A 92 -2.00 1.47 20.41
C GLY A 92 -3.28 2.07 20.97
N ALA A 93 -4.38 1.98 20.22
CA ALA A 93 -5.70 2.38 20.71
C ALA A 93 -6.13 1.57 21.95
N PHE A 94 -5.95 0.25 21.96
CA PHE A 94 -6.29 -0.56 23.14
C PHE A 94 -5.52 -0.11 24.40
N ARG A 95 -4.23 0.23 24.24
CA ARG A 95 -3.41 0.78 25.34
C ARG A 95 -3.87 2.18 25.75
N ALA A 96 -4.10 3.08 24.79
CA ALA A 96 -4.47 4.47 25.03
C ALA A 96 -5.81 4.61 25.78
N TYR A 97 -6.80 3.77 25.43
CA TYR A 97 -8.12 3.75 26.06
C TYR A 97 -8.23 2.77 27.25
N ALA A 98 -7.12 2.12 27.63
CA ALA A 98 -7.10 1.10 28.67
C ALA A 98 -8.23 0.06 28.50
N VAL A 99 -8.35 -0.47 27.28
CA VAL A 99 -9.36 -1.49 26.94
C VAL A 99 -8.78 -2.87 27.28
N ASP A 100 -9.27 -3.44 28.37
CA ASP A 100 -8.89 -4.74 28.92
C ASP A 100 -9.95 -5.83 28.68
N ALA A 101 -11.19 -5.41 28.40
CA ALA A 101 -12.31 -6.28 28.00
C ALA A 101 -13.16 -5.60 26.91
N VAL A 102 -13.86 -6.40 26.10
CA VAL A 102 -14.61 -5.96 24.91
C VAL A 102 -16.05 -6.51 24.92
N PRO A 103 -17.04 -5.87 24.26
CA PRO A 103 -16.90 -4.72 23.38
C PRO A 103 -16.86 -3.38 24.12
N VAL A 104 -16.09 -2.45 23.57
CA VAL A 104 -16.07 -1.03 23.96
C VAL A 104 -16.38 -0.19 22.74
N TYR A 105 -17.27 0.79 22.89
CA TYR A 105 -17.75 1.66 21.83
C TYR A 105 -17.27 3.07 22.15
N LEU A 106 -16.49 3.65 21.25
CA LEU A 106 -16.26 5.08 21.21
C LEU A 106 -17.20 5.68 20.18
N VAL A 107 -18.08 6.56 20.63
CA VAL A 107 -19.09 7.18 19.78
C VAL A 107 -18.83 8.68 19.71
N LYS A 108 -18.78 9.18 18.48
CA LYS A 108 -18.66 10.61 18.21
C LYS A 108 -20.04 11.29 18.31
N GLU A 109 -20.14 12.29 19.16
CA GLU A 109 -21.22 13.25 19.20
C GLU A 109 -20.79 14.52 18.48
N LYS A 110 -21.46 14.82 17.36
CA LYS A 110 -21.27 16.09 16.64
C LYS A 110 -21.90 17.22 17.43
N SER A 111 -21.13 18.26 17.72
CA SER A 111 -21.61 19.45 18.43
C SER A 111 -21.16 20.73 17.72
N PRO A 112 -21.95 21.81 17.74
CA PRO A 112 -21.55 23.11 17.19
C PRO A 112 -20.26 23.69 17.80
N LYS A 113 -19.84 23.19 18.97
CA LYS A 113 -18.63 23.63 19.69
C LYS A 113 -17.42 22.70 19.49
N GLY A 114 -17.50 21.74 18.56
CA GLY A 114 -16.48 20.71 18.32
C GLY A 114 -16.96 19.30 18.71
N ASP A 115 -16.51 18.30 17.96
CA ASP A 115 -16.87 16.90 18.18
C ASP A 115 -16.41 16.41 19.55
N LYS A 116 -17.29 15.68 20.25
CA LYS A 116 -16.97 15.04 21.53
C LYS A 116 -17.09 13.53 21.39
N TRP A 117 -16.17 12.81 22.00
CA TRP A 117 -16.15 11.35 22.00
C TRP A 117 -16.53 10.82 23.38
N PHE A 118 -17.37 9.79 23.37
CA PHE A 118 -17.86 9.15 24.58
C PHE A 118 -17.63 7.66 24.50
N GLU A 119 -17.15 7.11 25.61
CA GLU A 119 -16.95 5.68 25.78
C GLU A 119 -18.20 5.03 26.37
N VAL A 120 -18.60 3.90 25.79
CA VAL A 120 -19.66 3.01 26.28
C VAL A 120 -19.10 1.59 26.32
N ARG A 121 -19.28 0.88 27.43
CA ARG A 121 -18.79 -0.50 27.60
C ARG A 121 -19.95 -1.49 27.65
N GLY A 122 -19.69 -2.71 27.17
CA GLY A 122 -20.60 -3.85 27.29
C GLY A 122 -21.47 -4.08 26.05
N THR A 123 -21.87 -5.33 25.86
CA THR A 123 -22.59 -5.80 24.67
C THR A 123 -23.92 -5.07 24.45
N GLN A 124 -24.03 -4.36 23.33
CA GLN A 124 -25.24 -3.64 22.94
C GLN A 124 -25.28 -3.42 21.42
N SER A 125 -26.42 -2.96 20.91
CA SER A 125 -26.51 -2.56 19.49
C SER A 125 -25.81 -1.23 19.24
N LEU A 126 -25.35 -1.01 17.99
CA LEU A 126 -24.70 0.24 17.60
C LEU A 126 -25.62 1.46 17.80
N LYS A 127 -26.92 1.30 17.50
CA LYS A 127 -27.93 2.36 17.69
C LYS A 127 -28.14 2.68 19.17
N VAL A 128 -28.16 1.67 20.05
CA VAL A 128 -28.29 1.88 21.50
C VAL A 128 -27.06 2.60 22.05
N ALA A 129 -25.84 2.23 21.62
CA ALA A 129 -24.62 2.94 22.00
C ALA A 129 -24.69 4.44 21.63
N GLN A 130 -25.17 4.77 20.42
CA GLN A 130 -25.38 6.17 20.02
C GLN A 130 -26.46 6.89 20.85
N GLN A 131 -27.56 6.21 21.17
CA GLN A 131 -28.64 6.79 21.97
C GLN A 131 -28.20 7.05 23.41
N ASN A 132 -27.41 6.14 24.00
CA ASN A 132 -26.86 6.27 25.36
C ASN A 132 -25.98 7.52 25.49
N VAL A 133 -25.15 7.80 24.47
CA VAL A 133 -24.33 9.00 24.42
C VAL A 133 -25.17 10.28 24.33
N LYS A 134 -26.20 10.29 23.46
CA LYS A 134 -27.13 11.43 23.34
C LYS A 134 -27.92 11.71 24.62
N ARG A 135 -28.37 10.65 25.31
CA ARG A 135 -29.15 10.73 26.55
C ARG A 135 -28.30 10.94 27.80
N ARG A 136 -26.96 10.91 27.66
CA ARG A 136 -26.00 10.95 28.77
C ARG A 136 -26.29 9.86 29.82
N SER A 137 -26.71 8.68 29.37
CA SER A 137 -27.12 7.58 30.24
C SER A 137 -26.32 6.31 29.94
N SER A 138 -25.60 5.79 30.93
CA SER A 138 -24.82 4.53 30.85
C SER A 138 -25.64 3.32 31.38
N LEU A 139 -26.96 3.32 31.16
CA LEU A 139 -27.90 2.48 31.92
C LEU A 139 -27.95 1.00 31.51
N MET A 140 -27.24 0.57 30.47
CA MET A 140 -27.25 -0.82 30.02
C MET A 140 -25.82 -1.30 29.72
N MET A 141 -25.14 -1.80 30.76
CA MET A 141 -23.90 -2.57 30.56
C MET A 141 -24.30 -4.00 30.21
N GLY A 142 -24.20 -4.36 28.93
CA GLY A 142 -24.22 -5.77 28.54
C GLY A 142 -22.92 -6.47 28.93
N GLU A 143 -22.85 -7.78 28.67
CA GLU A 143 -21.67 -8.59 29.00
C GLU A 143 -20.39 -8.07 28.32
N LEU A 144 -19.27 -8.21 29.03
CA LEU A 144 -17.92 -8.00 28.53
C LEU A 144 -17.19 -9.35 28.42
N TYR A 145 -16.33 -9.46 27.43
CA TYR A 145 -15.55 -10.63 27.08
C TYR A 145 -14.06 -10.33 27.17
N ALA A 146 -13.29 -11.34 27.57
CA ALA A 146 -11.83 -11.26 27.56
C ALA A 146 -11.28 -11.18 26.13
N ILE A 147 -10.20 -10.42 25.96
CA ILE A 147 -9.52 -10.29 24.66
C ILE A 147 -8.66 -11.54 24.42
N SER A 148 -9.00 -12.30 23.38
CA SER A 148 -8.34 -13.58 23.06
C SER A 148 -7.03 -13.45 22.29
N GLU A 149 -6.89 -12.43 21.44
CA GLU A 149 -5.69 -12.19 20.66
C GLU A 149 -4.58 -11.53 21.50
N PRO A 150 -3.29 -11.81 21.23
CA PRO A 150 -2.20 -11.12 21.93
C PRO A 150 -2.13 -9.64 21.53
N ASP A 151 -1.50 -8.83 22.38
CA ASP A 151 -1.06 -7.48 21.99
C ASP A 151 0.10 -7.61 20.98
N ILE A 152 -0.16 -7.25 19.73
CA ILE A 152 0.83 -7.41 18.66
C ILE A 152 2.05 -6.49 18.87
N LEU A 153 1.91 -5.35 19.55
CA LEU A 153 3.07 -4.52 19.91
C LEU A 153 3.96 -5.24 20.92
N SER A 154 3.38 -5.84 21.97
CA SER A 154 4.17 -6.66 22.92
C SER A 154 4.88 -7.81 22.22
N VAL A 155 4.20 -8.48 21.28
CA VAL A 155 4.81 -9.56 20.49
C VAL A 155 5.96 -9.06 19.61
N ILE A 156 5.82 -7.87 19.01
CA ILE A 156 6.89 -7.24 18.22
C ILE A 156 8.06 -6.85 19.14
N GLU A 157 7.79 -6.21 20.29
CA GLU A 157 8.78 -5.82 21.28
C GLU A 157 9.58 -7.03 21.80
N ASP A 158 8.89 -8.12 22.13
CA ASP A 158 9.53 -9.36 22.60
C ASP A 158 10.38 -10.01 21.50
N ARG A 159 9.92 -9.99 20.25
CA ARG A 159 10.70 -10.48 19.12
C ARG A 159 11.87 -9.57 18.78
N ALA A 160 11.75 -8.26 19.00
CA ALA A 160 12.83 -7.31 18.82
C ALA A 160 13.94 -7.52 19.85
N LYS A 161 13.57 -7.79 21.11
CA LYS A 161 14.53 -8.09 22.18
C LYS A 161 15.22 -9.45 22.00
N ASN A 162 14.48 -10.45 21.51
CA ASN A 162 14.95 -11.84 21.48
C ASN A 162 15.52 -12.30 20.13
N ASN A 163 15.47 -11.48 19.07
CA ASN A 163 16.07 -11.81 17.78
C ASN A 163 17.11 -10.77 17.37
N ASP A 164 18.26 -11.26 16.93
CA ASP A 164 19.24 -10.44 16.23
C ASP A 164 18.72 -10.12 14.81
N TRP A 165 18.33 -8.87 14.60
CA TRP A 165 17.82 -8.37 13.32
C TRP A 165 18.93 -8.00 12.34
N GLU A 166 20.18 -7.83 12.80
CA GLU A 166 21.31 -7.50 11.94
C GLU A 166 21.49 -8.48 10.77
N PRO A 167 21.49 -9.83 10.95
CA PRO A 167 21.64 -10.76 9.84
C PRO A 167 20.47 -10.72 8.87
N VAL A 168 19.25 -10.46 9.35
CA VAL A 168 18.05 -10.37 8.50
C VAL A 168 18.11 -9.10 7.63
N ILE A 169 18.45 -7.97 8.24
CA ILE A 169 18.62 -6.69 7.55
C ILE A 169 19.79 -6.78 6.57
N ALA A 170 20.92 -7.37 6.97
CA ALA A 170 22.08 -7.59 6.10
C ALA A 170 21.71 -8.40 4.85
N ARG A 171 21.00 -9.54 5.01
CA ARG A 171 20.51 -10.35 3.88
C ARG A 171 19.49 -9.61 3.01
N ALA A 172 18.65 -8.75 3.60
CA ALA A 172 17.72 -7.92 2.84
C ALA A 172 18.46 -6.87 1.99
N LYS A 173 19.44 -6.18 2.59
CA LYS A 173 20.33 -5.24 1.89
C LYS A 173 21.09 -5.93 0.77
N GLU A 174 21.70 -7.09 1.03
CA GLU A 174 22.42 -7.86 0.02
C GLU A 174 21.54 -8.25 -1.18
N ARG A 175 20.31 -8.70 -0.93
CA ARG A 175 19.34 -8.99 -2.00
C ARG A 175 18.97 -7.74 -2.80
N ALA A 176 18.73 -6.61 -2.13
CA ALA A 176 18.47 -5.34 -2.79
C ALA A 176 19.67 -4.90 -3.64
N MET A 177 20.90 -5.01 -3.13
CA MET A 177 22.13 -4.70 -3.86
C MET A 177 22.28 -5.55 -5.12
N ARG A 178 21.95 -6.85 -5.06
CA ARG A 178 21.96 -7.72 -6.25
C ARG A 178 20.94 -7.30 -7.29
N ASN A 179 19.72 -6.98 -6.86
CA ASN A 179 18.62 -6.62 -7.77
C ASN A 179 18.76 -5.22 -8.37
N LEU A 180 19.53 -4.33 -7.74
CA LEU A 180 19.77 -2.96 -8.20
C LEU A 180 20.96 -2.83 -9.17
N LYS A 181 21.65 -3.93 -9.50
CA LYS A 181 22.70 -3.95 -10.52
C LYS A 181 22.08 -4.15 -11.91
N PRO A 182 22.44 -3.34 -12.91
CA PRO A 182 22.07 -3.61 -14.30
C PRO A 182 22.66 -4.95 -14.72
N GLY A 183 21.82 -5.88 -15.17
CA GLY A 183 22.23 -7.22 -15.60
C GLY A 183 22.27 -7.38 -17.11
N PHE A 184 22.22 -6.28 -17.86
CA PHE A 184 21.96 -6.26 -19.29
C PHE A 184 22.64 -5.05 -19.94
N ASP A 185 23.23 -5.28 -21.11
CA ASP A 185 23.89 -4.27 -21.93
C ASP A 185 23.06 -3.96 -23.18
N LEU A 186 23.15 -2.72 -23.64
CA LEU A 186 22.67 -2.30 -24.96
C LEU A 186 23.83 -1.65 -25.71
N PRO A 187 23.93 -1.87 -27.04
CA PRO A 187 24.98 -1.24 -27.83
C PRO A 187 24.83 0.27 -27.82
N THR A 188 25.95 0.98 -27.92
CA THR A 188 25.94 2.43 -28.11
C THR A 188 25.40 2.77 -29.50
N ALA A 189 24.45 3.70 -29.58
CA ALA A 189 23.91 4.20 -30.83
C ALA A 189 25.03 4.84 -31.68
N THR A 190 25.17 4.41 -32.92
CA THR A 190 26.15 4.98 -33.87
C THR A 190 25.55 6.14 -34.66
N GLU A 191 24.24 6.12 -34.88
CA GLU A 191 23.47 7.11 -35.62
C GLU A 191 22.25 7.57 -34.82
N THR A 192 21.72 8.75 -35.14
CA THR A 192 20.47 9.23 -34.54
C THR A 192 19.28 8.65 -35.30
N THR A 193 18.49 7.81 -34.64
CA THR A 193 17.35 7.12 -35.24
C THR A 193 16.09 7.29 -34.40
N VAL A 194 14.94 7.34 -35.07
CA VAL A 194 13.63 7.31 -34.41
C VAL A 194 12.89 6.06 -34.86
N ARG A 195 12.39 5.28 -33.90
CA ARG A 195 11.61 4.07 -34.14
C ARG A 195 10.33 4.07 -33.33
N PHE A 196 9.30 3.44 -33.86
CA PHE A 196 8.07 3.17 -33.13
C PHE A 196 8.01 1.71 -32.70
N PHE A 197 7.70 1.46 -31.43
CA PHE A 197 7.51 0.14 -30.87
C PHE A 197 6.13 0.03 -30.26
N THR A 198 5.44 -1.09 -30.43
CA THR A 198 4.11 -1.32 -29.84
C THR A 198 4.23 -2.34 -28.73
N PRO A 199 4.17 -1.93 -27.44
CA PRO A 199 4.18 -2.87 -26.34
C PRO A 199 2.92 -3.73 -26.36
N THR A 200 3.10 -5.04 -26.48
CA THR A 200 2.00 -6.00 -26.48
C THR A 200 2.12 -6.99 -25.33
N PHE A 201 0.98 -7.51 -24.90
CA PHE A 201 0.88 -8.60 -23.93
C PHE A 201 0.02 -9.70 -24.53
N THR A 202 0.56 -10.91 -24.59
CA THR A 202 -0.20 -12.10 -24.99
C THR A 202 -0.74 -12.76 -23.74
N VAL A 203 -2.06 -12.90 -23.67
CA VAL A 203 -2.77 -13.47 -22.53
C VAL A 203 -2.39 -14.96 -22.41
N PRO A 204 -1.78 -15.38 -21.29
CA PRO A 204 -1.17 -16.70 -21.19
C PRO A 204 -2.16 -17.85 -20.93
N HIS A 205 -3.39 -17.53 -20.51
CA HIS A 205 -4.51 -18.45 -20.29
C HIS A 205 -5.80 -17.62 -20.16
N ASP A 206 -6.96 -18.25 -20.29
CA ASP A 206 -8.24 -17.58 -20.09
C ASP A 206 -8.31 -16.86 -18.73
N ILE A 207 -8.57 -15.55 -18.77
CA ILE A 207 -8.72 -14.71 -17.58
C ILE A 207 -10.21 -14.58 -17.31
N GLU A 208 -10.66 -15.08 -16.17
CA GLU A 208 -12.07 -15.05 -15.74
C GLU A 208 -12.24 -14.19 -14.48
N SER A 209 -13.39 -13.53 -14.37
CA SER A 209 -13.85 -12.83 -13.16
C SER A 209 -15.19 -13.39 -12.71
N PRO A 210 -15.54 -13.34 -11.41
CA PRO A 210 -16.91 -13.60 -10.98
C PRO A 210 -17.90 -12.72 -11.74
N GLY A 211 -19.03 -13.30 -12.15
CA GLY A 211 -20.12 -12.55 -12.75
C GLY A 211 -20.79 -11.60 -11.75
N LYS A 212 -21.69 -10.75 -12.26
CA LYS A 212 -22.48 -9.86 -11.39
C LYS A 212 -23.18 -10.67 -10.30
N GLU A 213 -23.16 -10.17 -9.08
CA GLU A 213 -23.77 -10.83 -7.90
C GLU A 213 -23.22 -12.25 -7.61
N GLY A 214 -22.00 -12.55 -8.08
CA GLY A 214 -21.35 -13.84 -7.85
C GLY A 214 -21.91 -14.99 -8.69
N GLN A 215 -22.81 -14.72 -9.65
CA GLN A 215 -23.35 -15.74 -10.52
C GLN A 215 -22.45 -15.99 -11.73
N GLY A 216 -21.86 -17.19 -11.78
CA GLY A 216 -21.08 -17.67 -12.92
C GLY A 216 -19.71 -17.00 -13.06
N LYS A 217 -19.06 -17.30 -14.19
CA LYS A 217 -17.76 -16.73 -14.56
C LYS A 217 -17.92 -15.89 -15.82
N VAL A 218 -17.30 -14.72 -15.83
CA VAL A 218 -17.21 -13.83 -16.99
C VAL A 218 -15.79 -13.89 -17.51
N LEU A 219 -15.63 -14.29 -18.77
CA LEU A 219 -14.36 -14.28 -19.46
C LEU A 219 -13.96 -12.83 -19.76
N LEU A 220 -12.87 -12.38 -19.15
CA LEU A 220 -12.30 -11.04 -19.34
C LEU A 220 -11.34 -11.00 -20.54
N ALA A 221 -10.55 -12.05 -20.73
CA ALA A 221 -9.63 -12.17 -21.86
C ALA A 221 -9.37 -13.64 -22.18
N ARG A 222 -9.17 -13.94 -23.47
CA ARG A 222 -8.90 -15.30 -23.94
C ARG A 222 -7.41 -15.61 -23.96
N GLU A 223 -7.04 -16.84 -23.69
CA GLU A 223 -5.69 -17.34 -23.98
C GLU A 223 -5.28 -17.00 -25.42
N GLY A 224 -4.03 -16.56 -25.60
CA GLY A 224 -3.48 -16.16 -26.89
C GLY A 224 -3.95 -14.80 -27.40
N GLN A 225 -4.89 -14.13 -26.71
CA GLN A 225 -5.30 -12.77 -27.08
C GLN A 225 -4.12 -11.82 -26.91
N VAL A 226 -3.81 -11.06 -27.96
CA VAL A 226 -2.77 -10.03 -27.96
C VAL A 226 -3.40 -8.68 -27.64
N VAL A 227 -2.95 -8.06 -26.55
CA VAL A 227 -3.44 -6.77 -26.06
C VAL A 227 -2.32 -5.73 -26.24
N LYS A 228 -2.62 -4.58 -26.83
CA LYS A 228 -1.70 -3.44 -26.85
C LYS A 228 -1.75 -2.73 -25.51
N LEU A 229 -0.63 -2.67 -24.81
CA LEU A 229 -0.60 -2.16 -23.44
C LEU A 229 -0.97 -0.68 -23.35
N LEU A 230 -0.59 0.13 -24.34
CA LEU A 230 -0.74 1.59 -24.31
C LEU A 230 -2.15 2.09 -24.67
N GLU A 231 -3.05 1.18 -25.07
CA GLU A 231 -4.49 1.45 -25.18
C GLU A 231 -5.16 1.45 -23.78
N HIS A 232 -4.60 0.72 -22.82
CA HIS A 232 -5.15 0.56 -21.47
C HIS A 232 -4.31 1.20 -20.37
N THR A 233 -3.05 1.56 -20.66
CA THR A 233 -2.10 2.15 -19.72
C THR A 233 -1.39 3.35 -20.34
N LYS A 234 -0.92 4.28 -19.50
CA LYS A 234 -0.16 5.46 -19.93
C LYS A 234 1.23 5.48 -19.30
N LEU A 235 2.21 5.94 -20.05
CA LEU A 235 3.55 6.18 -19.56
C LEU A 235 3.53 7.47 -18.71
N PRO A 236 3.86 7.42 -17.41
CA PRO A 236 3.71 8.56 -16.51
C PRO A 236 4.72 9.69 -16.79
N ALA A 237 5.90 9.35 -17.31
CA ALA A 237 6.96 10.27 -17.69
C ALA A 237 7.80 9.68 -18.84
N PRO A 238 8.50 10.52 -19.64
CA PRO A 238 9.51 10.02 -20.57
C PRO A 238 10.57 9.22 -19.83
N ILE A 239 11.11 8.20 -20.50
CA ILE A 239 12.18 7.36 -19.96
C ILE A 239 13.47 7.68 -20.72
N ILE A 240 14.57 7.84 -19.99
CA ILE A 240 15.91 7.95 -20.58
C ILE A 240 16.71 6.72 -20.18
N VAL A 241 17.20 5.99 -21.18
CA VAL A 241 18.06 4.81 -20.99
C VAL A 241 19.45 5.12 -21.50
N PHE A 242 20.49 4.93 -20.70
CA PHE A 242 21.87 5.24 -21.07
C PHE A 242 22.89 4.33 -20.39
N ASP A 243 24.10 4.26 -20.94
CA ASP A 243 25.25 3.67 -20.29
C ASP A 243 26.05 4.77 -19.56
N PRO A 244 26.04 4.80 -18.22
CA PRO A 244 26.79 5.77 -17.43
C PRO A 244 28.30 5.58 -17.48
N SER A 245 28.81 4.42 -17.94
CA SER A 245 30.25 4.21 -18.13
C SER A 245 30.79 5.01 -19.33
N ASP A 246 29.93 5.35 -20.29
CA ASP A 246 30.24 6.27 -21.38
C ASP A 246 29.97 7.72 -20.92
N VAL A 247 31.05 8.46 -20.65
CA VAL A 247 30.98 9.86 -20.23
C VAL A 247 30.22 10.74 -21.22
N ARG A 248 30.28 10.43 -22.52
CA ARG A 248 29.58 11.19 -23.57
C ARG A 248 28.06 11.05 -23.41
N GLN A 249 27.58 9.84 -23.11
CA GLN A 249 26.16 9.61 -22.82
C GLN A 249 25.72 10.35 -21.56
N THR A 250 26.52 10.29 -20.49
CA THR A 250 26.23 11.01 -19.25
C THR A 250 26.12 12.53 -19.46
N LYS A 251 27.03 13.13 -20.25
CA LYS A 251 26.95 14.55 -20.63
C LYS A 251 25.66 14.84 -21.40
N LEU A 252 25.31 13.98 -22.35
CA LEU A 252 24.13 14.12 -23.19
C LEU A 252 22.83 14.06 -22.37
N VAL A 253 22.70 13.07 -21.48
CA VAL A 253 21.56 12.94 -20.56
C VAL A 253 21.44 14.17 -19.66
N LYS A 254 22.53 14.67 -19.08
CA LYS A 254 22.52 15.91 -18.29
C LYS A 254 22.04 17.12 -19.11
N SER A 255 22.34 17.17 -20.41
CA SER A 255 21.84 18.22 -21.31
C SER A 255 20.34 18.08 -21.57
N TRP A 256 19.83 16.86 -21.74
CA TRP A 256 18.40 16.60 -21.93
C TRP A 256 17.58 16.97 -20.72
N LEU A 257 18.06 16.63 -19.51
CA LEU A 257 17.37 16.95 -18.26
C LEU A 257 17.20 18.45 -18.00
N LYS A 258 18.00 19.31 -18.66
CA LYS A 258 17.81 20.77 -18.63
C LYS A 258 16.63 21.24 -19.47
N LYS A 259 16.19 20.45 -20.45
CA LYS A 259 15.01 20.76 -21.27
C LYS A 259 13.75 20.51 -20.45
N LYS A 260 12.78 21.41 -20.54
CA LYS A 260 11.52 21.32 -19.79
C LYS A 260 10.79 20.00 -20.04
N GLU A 261 10.80 19.50 -21.28
CA GLU A 261 10.14 18.25 -21.68
C GLU A 261 10.69 17.00 -20.96
N TYR A 262 12.00 16.94 -20.71
CA TYR A 262 12.64 15.79 -20.04
C TYR A 262 13.01 16.06 -18.58
N SER A 263 12.65 17.23 -18.05
CA SER A 263 12.94 17.60 -16.66
C SER A 263 12.37 16.60 -15.64
N ARG A 264 11.29 15.87 -15.98
CA ARG A 264 10.68 14.83 -15.15
C ARG A 264 10.96 13.41 -15.64
N ALA A 265 11.89 13.22 -16.58
CA ALA A 265 12.17 11.91 -17.14
C ALA A 265 12.77 10.96 -16.09
N ASP A 266 12.31 9.71 -16.12
CA ASP A 266 12.86 8.63 -15.31
C ASP A 266 14.17 8.14 -15.93
N LEU A 267 15.18 7.94 -15.08
CA LEU A 267 16.51 7.53 -15.53
C LEU A 267 16.74 6.05 -15.32
N PHE A 268 17.13 5.38 -16.39
CA PHE A 268 17.51 3.98 -16.37
C PHE A 268 18.90 3.77 -16.95
N VAL A 269 19.63 2.82 -16.36
CA VAL A 269 21.01 2.54 -16.75
C VAL A 269 21.21 1.09 -17.16
N VAL A 270 21.91 0.89 -18.28
CA VAL A 270 22.45 -0.40 -18.74
C VAL A 270 23.92 -0.52 -18.34
N GLY A 271 24.48 -1.72 -18.35
CA GLY A 271 25.89 -1.94 -17.99
C GLY A 271 26.07 -3.14 -17.07
N PHE A 272 26.25 -4.35 -17.62
CA PHE A 272 26.44 -5.59 -16.86
C PHE A 272 27.64 -5.49 -15.91
N ASN A 273 28.69 -4.78 -16.34
CA ASN A 273 29.91 -4.56 -15.59
C ASN A 273 29.94 -3.24 -14.81
N LEU A 274 28.79 -2.56 -14.65
CA LEU A 274 28.76 -1.35 -13.84
C LEU A 274 29.03 -1.67 -12.37
N GLN A 275 30.17 -1.19 -11.89
CA GLN A 275 30.58 -1.29 -10.51
C GLN A 275 30.42 0.08 -9.84
N SER A 276 30.03 0.04 -8.58
CA SER A 276 30.10 1.21 -7.70
C SER A 276 31.56 1.47 -7.31
N MET A 277 31.85 2.71 -6.90
CA MET A 277 33.14 3.08 -6.33
C MET A 277 33.45 2.32 -5.04
N ASP A 278 32.44 1.85 -4.32
CA ASP A 278 32.60 1.06 -3.10
C ASP A 278 31.80 -0.26 -3.17
N ALA A 279 32.26 -1.30 -2.45
CA ALA A 279 31.62 -2.62 -2.50
C ALA A 279 30.25 -2.67 -1.78
N LYS A 280 29.85 -1.61 -1.08
CA LYS A 280 28.70 -1.53 -0.16
C LYS A 280 27.54 -0.70 -0.71
N THR A 281 27.78 0.10 -1.75
CA THR A 281 26.80 1.01 -2.34
C THR A 281 26.39 0.49 -3.72
N PRO A 282 25.09 0.39 -4.03
CA PRO A 282 24.66 0.10 -5.40
C PRO A 282 25.06 1.25 -6.33
N VAL A 283 25.58 0.93 -7.52
CA VAL A 283 25.95 1.93 -8.55
C VAL A 283 24.78 2.87 -8.90
N THR A 284 23.55 2.36 -8.88
CA THR A 284 22.32 3.13 -9.09
C THR A 284 22.08 4.19 -8.00
N LEU A 285 22.48 3.93 -6.74
CA LEU A 285 22.38 4.90 -5.65
C LEU A 285 23.43 6.01 -5.77
N GLU A 286 24.66 5.69 -6.20
CA GLU A 286 25.69 6.69 -6.50
C GLU A 286 25.28 7.61 -7.65
N LEU A 287 24.75 7.03 -8.72
CA LEU A 287 24.21 7.76 -9.85
C LEU A 287 23.01 8.61 -9.43
N ALA A 288 22.13 8.09 -8.57
CA ALA A 288 21.01 8.86 -8.05
C ALA A 288 21.47 10.12 -7.30
N ASN A 289 22.56 10.03 -6.53
CA ASN A 289 23.17 11.17 -5.86
C ASN A 289 23.79 12.18 -6.83
N THR A 290 24.34 11.71 -7.95
CA THR A 290 24.95 12.54 -9.00
C THR A 290 23.89 13.27 -9.83
N PHE A 291 22.82 12.58 -10.21
CA PHE A 291 21.71 13.15 -10.98
C PHE A 291 20.67 13.85 -10.10
N LYS A 292 20.79 13.76 -8.77
CA LYS A 292 19.84 14.31 -7.79
C LYS A 292 18.40 13.84 -8.03
N ARG A 293 18.25 12.57 -8.41
CA ARG A 293 16.97 11.89 -8.68
C ARG A 293 17.14 10.38 -8.68
N PRO A 294 16.05 9.61 -8.54
CA PRO A 294 16.13 8.16 -8.67
C PRO A 294 16.72 7.72 -10.03
N VAL A 295 17.60 6.71 -9.97
CA VAL A 295 18.17 6.03 -11.13
C VAL A 295 17.93 4.54 -10.93
N TYR A 296 17.45 3.87 -11.97
CA TYR A 296 17.04 2.47 -11.89
C TYR A 296 17.85 1.60 -12.86
N PRO A 297 18.05 0.32 -12.57
CA PRO A 297 18.66 -0.59 -13.54
C PRO A 297 17.68 -0.87 -14.70
N TRP A 298 18.16 -0.83 -15.94
CA TRP A 298 17.43 -1.32 -17.10
C TRP A 298 17.58 -2.84 -17.19
N MET A 299 16.51 -3.57 -16.90
CA MET A 299 16.52 -5.04 -16.87
C MET A 299 16.11 -5.64 -18.22
N ALA A 300 16.62 -6.82 -18.57
CA ALA A 300 16.29 -7.49 -19.85
C ALA A 300 14.78 -7.68 -20.06
N LYS A 301 14.05 -8.14 -19.04
CA LYS A 301 12.58 -8.28 -19.08
C LYS A 301 11.84 -6.95 -19.29
N LEU A 302 12.41 -5.84 -18.83
CA LEU A 302 11.85 -4.52 -19.10
C LEU A 302 12.13 -4.15 -20.56
N ASN A 303 13.33 -4.44 -21.07
CA ASN A 303 13.67 -4.18 -22.46
C ASN A 303 12.77 -4.93 -23.46
N GLU A 304 12.41 -6.19 -23.18
CA GLU A 304 11.45 -6.97 -23.99
C GLU A 304 10.10 -6.25 -24.17
N ARG A 305 9.68 -5.46 -23.16
CA ARG A 305 8.41 -4.73 -23.18
C ARG A 305 8.52 -3.31 -23.70
N MET A 306 9.71 -2.74 -23.73
CA MET A 306 9.95 -1.34 -24.09
C MET A 306 10.64 -1.17 -25.44
N GLY A 307 11.32 -2.21 -25.94
CA GLY A 307 11.86 -2.27 -27.30
C GLY A 307 13.07 -1.36 -27.55
N VAL A 308 13.89 -1.06 -26.54
CA VAL A 308 15.11 -0.24 -26.73
C VAL A 308 16.21 -1.13 -27.31
N GLU A 309 16.79 -0.69 -28.44
CA GLU A 309 17.79 -1.46 -29.18
C GLU A 309 19.22 -0.90 -29.04
N SER A 310 19.35 0.38 -28.70
CA SER A 310 20.64 1.02 -28.46
C SER A 310 20.50 2.16 -27.44
N VAL A 311 21.63 2.60 -26.88
CA VAL A 311 21.72 3.68 -25.89
C VAL A 311 22.73 4.75 -26.33
N PRO A 312 22.57 6.03 -25.95
CA PRO A 312 21.51 6.57 -25.11
C PRO A 312 20.22 6.77 -25.92
N SER A 313 19.08 6.48 -25.28
CA SER A 313 17.75 6.56 -25.90
C SER A 313 16.75 7.29 -25.01
N ILE A 314 15.85 8.03 -25.65
CA ILE A 314 14.66 8.63 -25.04
C ILE A 314 13.44 7.83 -25.51
N VAL A 315 12.60 7.42 -24.57
CA VAL A 315 11.37 6.66 -24.83
C VAL A 315 10.19 7.51 -24.39
N GLU A 316 9.31 7.81 -25.33
CA GLU A 316 8.10 8.61 -25.12
C GLU A 316 6.88 7.83 -25.62
N GLN A 317 5.71 8.12 -25.05
CA GLN A 317 4.46 7.57 -25.57
C GLN A 317 3.92 8.48 -26.68
N GLU A 318 3.63 7.90 -27.84
CA GLU A 318 2.91 8.53 -28.94
C GLU A 318 1.69 7.67 -29.30
N GLY A 319 0.52 8.07 -28.81
CA GLY A 319 -0.72 7.30 -28.99
C GLY A 319 -0.65 5.94 -28.27
N ASP A 320 -0.81 4.86 -29.04
CA ASP A 320 -0.73 3.45 -28.61
C ASP A 320 0.68 2.84 -28.80
N ARG A 321 1.68 3.66 -29.13
CA ARG A 321 3.06 3.23 -29.39
C ARG A 321 4.07 4.00 -28.53
N LEU A 322 5.25 3.42 -28.41
CA LEU A 322 6.43 4.09 -27.89
C LEU A 322 7.22 4.67 -29.06
N LYS A 323 7.50 5.97 -29.02
CA LYS A 323 8.50 6.62 -29.85
C LYS A 323 9.85 6.50 -29.13
N ILE A 324 10.78 5.79 -29.73
CA ILE A 324 12.11 5.53 -29.21
C ILE A 324 13.09 6.31 -30.09
N GLN A 325 13.74 7.31 -29.50
CA GLN A 325 14.77 8.09 -30.16
C GLN A 325 16.13 7.71 -29.59
N SER A 326 16.93 6.99 -30.38
CA SER A 326 18.32 6.66 -30.06
C SER A 326 19.23 7.72 -30.67
N ILE A 327 20.20 8.23 -29.91
CA ILE A 327 21.00 9.38 -30.31
C ILE A 327 22.48 9.04 -30.21
N SER A 328 23.21 9.22 -31.31
CA SER A 328 24.65 8.97 -31.31
C SER A 328 25.38 9.93 -30.37
N PRO A 329 26.14 9.43 -29.37
CA PRO A 329 26.92 10.29 -28.50
C PRO A 329 28.21 10.80 -29.16
N GLN A 330 28.53 10.35 -30.38
CA GLN A 330 29.76 10.75 -31.11
C GLN A 330 29.77 12.24 -31.50
N ALA A 331 28.61 12.89 -31.59
CA ALA A 331 28.52 14.32 -31.88
C ALA A 331 28.89 15.24 -30.68
N TYR A 332 29.25 14.65 -29.53
CA TYR A 332 29.52 15.34 -28.26
C TYR A 332 30.90 14.93 -27.71
N GLU A 333 31.97 15.22 -28.46
CA GLU A 333 33.36 15.19 -27.95
C GLU A 333 33.72 16.46 -27.16
#